data_AF-A0A9P9BK67-F1
#
_entry.id   AF-A0A9P9BK67-F1
#
_cell.length_a   1.000
_cell.length_b   1.000
_cell.length_c   1.000
_cell.angle_alpha   90.00
_cell.angle_beta   90.00
_cell.angle_gamma   90.00
#
_symmetry.space_group_name_H-M   'P 1'
#
loop_
_entity.id
_entity.type
_entity.pdbx_description
1 polymer ?
#
loop_
_entity_poly.entity_id
_entity_poly.type
_entity_poly.pdbx_seq_one_letter_code
_entity_poly.pdbx_strand_id
1 'polypeptide(L)'
;MHLDAVRLLLQHGANANAQGGKYGTALQALCSSEEYHWDSDGVQSLELLVAHGADVSIRGGQYGSALRAAKFNNAGFVHFLLLHGATDSDMEEDGPCYDALNSDTEVD
;
A
#
# COMPACT_ATOMS: atom_id res chain seq x y z
N MET A 1 8.71 11.22 10.33
CA MET A 1 8.82 10.22 9.25
C MET A 1 10.16 9.49 9.39
N HIS A 2 10.18 8.15 9.37
CA HIS A 2 11.40 7.34 9.62
C HIS A 2 11.96 6.74 8.33
N LEU A 3 12.28 7.60 7.37
CA LEU A 3 12.92 7.23 6.10
C LEU A 3 14.14 6.33 6.31
N ASP A 4 14.91 6.60 7.37
CA ASP A 4 16.09 5.82 7.72
C ASP A 4 15.75 4.39 8.16
N ALA A 5 14.60 4.18 8.81
CA ALA A 5 14.14 2.83 9.16
C ALA A 5 13.72 2.05 7.91
N VAL A 6 12.99 2.69 6.98
CA VAL A 6 12.60 2.08 5.70
C VAL A 6 13.84 1.72 4.87
N ARG A 7 14.80 2.65 4.78
CA ARG A 7 16.10 2.43 4.14
C ARG A 7 16.84 1.24 4.72
N LEU A 8 16.98 1.21 6.04
CA LEU A 8 17.73 0.16 6.73
C LEU A 8 17.07 -1.21 6.54
N LEU A 9 15.75 -1.31 6.63
CA LEU A 9 15.02 -2.56 6.39
C LEU A 9 15.24 -3.08 4.97
N LEU A 10 15.10 -2.23 3.97
CA LEU A 10 15.27 -2.63 2.56
C LEU A 10 16.72 -2.99 2.23
N GLN A 11 17.71 -2.30 2.83
CA GLN A 11 19.13 -2.66 2.72
C GLN A 11 19.43 -4.03 3.35
N HIS A 12 18.72 -4.40 4.40
CA HIS A 12 18.83 -5.72 5.03
C HIS A 12 17.99 -6.81 4.35
N GLY A 13 17.45 -6.54 3.16
CA GLY A 13 16.72 -7.53 2.37
C GLY A 13 15.27 -7.70 2.77
N ALA A 14 14.66 -6.73 3.45
CA ALA A 14 13.22 -6.72 3.66
C ALA A 14 12.50 -6.77 2.31
N ASN A 15 11.47 -7.61 2.22
CA ASN A 15 10.67 -7.73 1.03
C ASN A 15 9.76 -6.50 0.88
N ALA A 16 10.02 -5.65 -0.11
CA ALA A 16 9.20 -4.46 -0.41
C ALA A 16 7.75 -4.81 -0.78
N ASN A 17 7.52 -6.04 -1.23
CA ASN A 17 6.22 -6.59 -1.63
C ASN A 17 5.55 -7.42 -0.53
N ALA A 18 6.11 -7.42 0.69
CA ALA A 18 5.50 -8.13 1.80
C ALA A 18 4.07 -7.63 2.01
N GLN A 19 3.11 -8.56 1.94
CA GLN A 19 1.73 -8.30 2.25
C GLN A 19 1.46 -8.55 3.74
N GLY A 20 0.75 -7.66 4.41
CA GLY A 20 0.36 -7.82 5.80
C GLY A 20 -0.47 -6.66 6.36
N GLY A 21 -1.22 -6.98 7.42
CA GLY A 21 -1.99 -6.00 8.17
C GLY A 21 -3.10 -5.30 7.37
N LYS A 22 -3.57 -4.16 7.90
CA LYS A 22 -4.71 -3.40 7.38
C LYS A 22 -4.49 -2.81 5.98
N TYR A 23 -3.24 -2.49 5.63
CA TYR A 23 -2.92 -1.71 4.44
C TYR A 23 -2.36 -2.54 3.29
N GLY A 24 -2.26 -3.87 3.40
CA GLY A 24 -1.78 -4.71 2.30
C GLY A 24 -0.27 -4.63 2.18
N THR A 25 0.29 -3.67 1.44
CA THR A 25 1.75 -3.52 1.25
C THR A 25 2.29 -2.23 1.87
N ALA A 26 3.62 -2.14 1.99
CA ALA A 26 4.29 -0.91 2.42
C ALA A 26 3.95 0.29 1.50
N LEU A 27 3.85 0.05 0.20
CA LEU A 27 3.51 1.07 -0.79
C LEU A 27 2.06 1.56 -0.61
N GLN A 28 1.11 0.65 -0.40
CA GLN A 28 -0.27 1.01 -0.10
C GLN A 28 -0.44 1.78 1.22
N ALA A 29 0.28 1.37 2.27
CA ALA A 29 0.28 2.06 3.55
C ALA A 29 0.73 3.52 3.40
N LEU A 30 1.81 3.75 2.65
CA LEU A 30 2.33 5.08 2.36
C LEU A 30 1.31 5.94 1.62
N CYS A 31 0.68 5.41 0.57
CA CYS A 31 -0.32 6.14 -0.20
C CYS A 31 -1.59 6.45 0.62
N SER A 32 -1.93 5.63 1.61
CA SER A 32 -3.15 5.79 2.40
C SER A 32 -3.06 6.73 3.58
N SER A 33 -1.87 6.99 4.10
CA SER A 33 -1.73 7.71 5.36
C SER A 33 -1.75 9.21 5.11
N GLU A 34 -2.68 9.89 5.79
CA GLU A 34 -2.89 11.34 5.72
C GLU A 34 -1.67 12.13 6.22
N GLU A 35 -0.77 11.49 6.98
CA GLU A 35 0.49 12.08 7.41
C GLU A 35 1.53 12.16 6.27
N TYR A 36 1.37 11.39 5.19
CA TYR A 36 2.26 11.45 4.03
C TYR A 36 1.70 12.44 3.01
N HIS A 37 2.31 13.61 2.98
CA HIS A 37 2.10 14.56 1.92
C HIS A 37 2.96 14.21 0.71
N TRP A 38 2.60 14.73 -0.46
CA TRP A 38 3.50 14.79 -1.61
C TRP A 38 4.62 15.81 -1.34
N ASP A 39 5.51 15.46 -0.41
CA ASP A 39 6.67 16.23 -0.01
C ASP A 39 7.96 15.44 -0.29
N SER A 40 9.10 16.05 0.01
CA SER A 40 10.40 15.43 -0.24
C SER A 40 10.58 14.07 0.46
N ASP A 41 9.92 13.84 1.60
CA ASP A 41 10.07 12.62 2.38
C ASP A 41 9.16 11.50 1.88
N GLY A 42 7.89 11.83 1.60
CA GLY A 42 6.92 10.92 1.00
C GLY A 42 7.37 10.44 -0.38
N VAL A 43 7.83 11.36 -1.23
CA VAL A 43 8.37 11.03 -2.56
C VAL A 43 9.62 10.15 -2.43
N GLN A 44 10.57 10.50 -1.56
CA GLN A 44 11.77 9.68 -1.36
C GLN A 44 11.43 8.27 -0.89
N SER A 45 10.46 8.10 -0.01
CA SER A 45 10.07 6.77 0.49
C SER A 45 9.42 5.93 -0.61
N LEU A 46 8.60 6.57 -1.44
CA LEU A 46 7.98 5.95 -2.60
C LEU A 46 9.03 5.51 -3.63
N GLU A 47 9.95 6.41 -3.99
CA GLU A 47 11.07 6.11 -4.88
C GLU A 47 11.93 4.98 -4.34
N LEU A 48 12.22 4.99 -3.04
CA LEU A 48 13.04 3.97 -2.41
C LEU A 48 12.35 2.59 -2.44
N LEU A 49 11.06 2.52 -2.15
CA LEU A 49 10.30 1.27 -2.28
C LEU A 49 10.34 0.74 -3.72
N VAL A 50 10.06 1.58 -4.71
CA VAL A 50 10.08 1.18 -6.13
C VAL A 50 11.48 0.79 -6.59
N ALA A 51 12.52 1.52 -6.18
CA ALA A 51 13.92 1.19 -6.47
C ALA A 51 14.33 -0.18 -5.90
N HIS A 52 13.72 -0.59 -4.78
CA HIS A 52 13.91 -1.90 -4.18
C HIS A 52 12.89 -2.96 -4.68
N GLY A 53 12.22 -2.69 -5.80
CA GLY A 53 11.35 -3.68 -6.48
C GLY A 53 9.93 -3.76 -5.94
N ALA A 54 9.43 -2.71 -5.29
CA ALA A 54 8.01 -2.63 -4.93
C ALA A 54 7.13 -2.65 -6.18
N ASP A 55 6.21 -3.60 -6.21
CA ASP A 55 5.25 -3.80 -7.29
C ASP A 55 3.97 -3.01 -6.98
N VAL A 56 3.66 -2.07 -7.87
CA VAL A 56 2.52 -1.15 -7.77
C VAL A 56 1.18 -1.83 -8.08
N SER A 57 1.22 -3.03 -8.69
CA SER A 57 0.04 -3.81 -9.06
C SER A 57 -0.47 -4.70 -7.93
N ILE A 58 0.31 -4.87 -6.85
CA ILE A 58 -0.08 -5.73 -5.75
C ILE A 58 -1.36 -5.23 -5.11
N ARG A 59 -2.32 -6.15 -5.02
CA ARG A 59 -3.62 -5.94 -4.39
C ARG A 59 -3.63 -6.43 -2.95
N GLY A 60 -4.45 -5.81 -2.12
CA GLY A 60 -4.60 -6.21 -0.72
C GLY A 60 -5.01 -5.05 0.18
N GLY A 61 -5.10 -5.32 1.49
CA GLY A 61 -5.47 -4.31 2.47
C GLY A 61 -6.87 -3.73 2.25
N GLN A 62 -7.20 -2.70 3.03
CA GLN A 62 -8.52 -2.07 3.01
C GLN A 62 -8.84 -1.31 1.71
N TYR A 63 -7.83 -0.90 0.94
CA TYR A 63 -8.02 -0.12 -0.28
C TYR A 63 -7.98 -0.98 -1.54
N GLY A 64 -7.60 -2.25 -1.45
CA GLY A 64 -7.49 -3.15 -2.59
C GLY A 64 -6.32 -2.86 -3.53
N SER A 65 -5.89 -1.60 -3.72
CA SER A 65 -4.71 -1.22 -4.51
C SER A 65 -4.06 0.08 -4.00
N ALA A 66 -2.79 0.28 -4.37
CA ALA A 66 -2.06 1.50 -4.05
C ALA A 66 -2.65 2.73 -4.73
N LEU A 67 -3.13 2.57 -5.97
CA LEU A 67 -3.77 3.64 -6.73
C LEU A 67 -5.05 4.12 -6.06
N ARG A 68 -5.86 3.18 -5.53
CA ARG A 68 -7.10 3.51 -4.82
C ARG A 68 -6.80 4.18 -3.47
N ALA A 69 -5.77 3.74 -2.76
CA ALA A 69 -5.29 4.41 -1.54
C ALA A 69 -4.86 5.85 -1.82
N ALA A 70 -4.04 6.06 -2.86
CA ALA A 70 -3.54 7.38 -3.26
C ALA A 70 -4.66 8.35 -3.67
N LYS A 71 -5.71 7.84 -4.32
CA LYS A 71 -6.85 8.64 -4.81
C LYS A 71 -7.58 9.39 -3.70
N PHE A 72 -7.61 8.85 -2.49
CA PHE A 72 -8.23 9.50 -1.32
C PHE A 72 -7.30 10.46 -0.59
N ASN A 73 -6.00 10.46 -0.92
CA ASN A 73 -4.99 11.21 -0.19
C ASN A 73 -4.39 12.35 -1.05
N ASN A 74 -3.64 12.03 -2.11
CA ASN A 74 -2.90 13.02 -2.89
C ASN A 74 -2.76 12.64 -4.37
N ALA A 75 -3.06 13.61 -5.24
CA ALA A 75 -2.95 13.46 -6.69
C ALA A 75 -1.51 13.18 -7.18
N GLY A 76 -0.48 13.61 -6.45
CA GLY A 76 0.92 13.33 -6.79
C GLY A 76 1.24 11.83 -6.73
N PHE A 77 0.81 11.13 -5.67
CA PHE A 77 0.96 9.68 -5.58
C PHE A 77 0.21 8.95 -6.69
N VAL A 78 -1.00 9.41 -7.02
CA VAL A 78 -1.76 8.87 -8.15
C VAL A 78 -0.97 9.01 -9.45
N HIS A 79 -0.43 10.19 -9.73
CA HIS A 79 0.32 10.45 -10.95
C HIS A 79 1.57 9.57 -11.06
N PHE A 80 2.31 9.42 -9.95
CA PHE A 80 3.47 8.54 -9.89
C PHE A 80 3.11 7.08 -10.14
N LEU A 81 2.06 6.58 -9.50
CA LEU A 81 1.65 5.19 -9.66
C LEU A 81 1.22 4.87 -11.09
N LEU A 82 0.48 5.77 -11.73
CA LEU A 82 0.11 5.65 -13.14
C LEU A 82 1.35 5.62 -14.06
N LEU A 83 2.35 6.46 -13.76
CA LEU A 83 3.62 6.47 -14.50
C LEU A 83 4.37 5.13 -14.37
N HIS A 84 4.29 4.50 -13.20
CA HIS A 84 4.92 3.21 -12.91
C HIS A 84 4.06 1.99 -13.30
N GLY A 85 2.96 2.19 -14.04
CA GLY A 85 2.16 1.11 -14.63
C GLY A 85 1.01 0.61 -13.76
N ALA A 86 0.63 1.32 -12.70
CA ALA A 86 -0.58 1.01 -11.95
C ALA A 86 -1.82 1.30 -12.81
N THR A 87 -2.77 0.37 -12.87
CA THR A 87 -4.01 0.50 -13.63
C THR A 87 -5.23 0.53 -12.71
N ASP A 88 -6.21 1.40 -13.03
CA ASP A 88 -7.52 1.45 -12.32
C ASP A 88 -8.51 0.41 -12.85
N SER A 89 -8.16 -0.28 -13.95
CA SER A 89 -9.00 -1.26 -14.65
C SER A 89 -9.33 -2.51 -13.84
N ASP A 90 -8.62 -2.73 -12.74
CA ASP A 90 -8.74 -3.94 -11.94
C ASP A 90 -9.87 -3.78 -10.92
N MET A 91 -11.06 -3.52 -11.47
CA MET A 91 -12.35 -3.58 -10.82
C MET A 91 -12.75 -5.06 -10.69
N GLU A 92 -11.95 -5.86 -9.98
CA GLU A 92 -12.53 -7.02 -9.30
C GLU A 92 -13.22 -6.46 -8.06
N GLU A 93 -14.49 -6.09 -8.26
CA GLU A 93 -15.49 -6.16 -7.20
C GLU A 93 -15.56 -7.62 -6.71
N ASP A 94 -15.80 -7.76 -5.41
CA ASP A 94 -16.09 -8.98 -4.67
C ASP A 94 -14.91 -9.88 -4.26
N GLY A 95 -14.29 -9.50 -3.15
CA GLY A 95 -14.13 -10.43 -2.03
C GLY A 95 -14.68 -9.76 -0.76
N PRO A 96 -15.62 -10.39 -0.02
CA PRO A 96 -16.17 -9.78 1.19
C PRO A 96 -15.04 -9.52 2.19
N CYS A 97 -14.91 -8.25 2.57
CA CYS A 97 -14.15 -7.84 3.74
C CYS A 97 -14.99 -8.23 4.97
N TYR A 98 -14.45 -9.07 5.85
CA TYR A 98 -15.03 -9.62 7.11
C TYR A 98 -15.80 -10.95 7.05
N ASP A 99 -15.09 -12.08 6.88
CA ASP A 99 -15.68 -13.39 7.25
C ASP A 99 -14.69 -14.34 7.97
N ALA A 100 -13.82 -13.80 8.83
CA ALA A 100 -12.93 -14.63 9.65
C ALA A 100 -12.83 -14.22 11.13
N LEU A 101 -13.82 -13.49 11.67
CA LEU A 101 -13.94 -13.24 13.11
C LEU A 101 -15.40 -13.31 13.55
N ASN A 102 -15.93 -14.55 13.63
CA ASN A 102 -16.84 -15.06 14.68
C ASN A 102 -17.60 -16.31 14.19
N SER A 103 -16.85 -17.39 13.91
CA SER A 103 -17.38 -18.72 14.15
C SER A 103 -17.01 -19.10 15.59
N ASP A 104 -17.76 -18.62 16.59
CA ASP A 104 -17.88 -19.27 17.90
C ASP A 104 -18.91 -18.52 18.79
N THR A 105 -19.73 -19.30 19.49
CA THR A 105 -20.80 -19.00 20.49
C THR A 105 -22.16 -18.59 19.89
N GLU A 106 -23.29 -19.27 20.09
CA GLU A 106 -23.73 -20.35 20.97
C GLU A 106 -24.87 -21.13 20.27
N VAL A 107 -24.92 -22.44 20.49
CA VAL A 107 -26.07 -23.30 20.15
C VAL A 107 -27.00 -23.26 21.36
N ASP A 108 -28.20 -22.70 21.21
CA ASP A 108 -29.32 -22.90 22.15
C ASP A 108 -30.19 -24.09 21.69
#